data_AF-A0A926CVR3-F1
#
_entry.id   AF-A0A926CVR3-F1
#
_cell.length_a   1.000
_cell.length_b   1.000
_cell.length_c   1.000
_cell.angle_alpha   90.00
_cell.angle_beta   90.00
_cell.angle_gamma   90.00
#
_symmetry.space_group_name_H-M   'P 1'
#
loop_
_entity.id
_entity.type
_entity.pdbx_description
1 polymer ?
#
loop_
_entity_poly.entity_id
_entity_poly.type
_entity_poly.pdbx_seq_one_letter_code
_entity_poly.pdbx_strand_id
1 'polypeptide(L)'
;LAKPHWDRIFNIKKAMDLGVPVRTIHNQSLIDRWFLMQIQELVKIEKELRRYQLNNIPKKLLIELKQKGFSDIQIANIIGNCTEEEVYNHRRNIGIKRTYKIVDTCAAEFEAKTPYYYSTFEDENESVVSDKKKIIVLGSGPNRIGQGIEFDYCCVHGVLAIKEAGYEAIMVNCNPETVSTDFDIADKLYFEPVFWEHLWELIEHEKPEGVIVQLGGQTALKLAKQLHEKGVNIIGTSYNDMDIAEDRGRFSDLLKELDIPYPEYGAATTVEEATDVAHRIGYPALVRPSYVLGGQRMRIVINDEELEKSVIGILKHFPDNRILIDHFLDRAEEAEIDAICDGTEVHIMGIMEHIEPAGIHSGDSSAVLPPFNLSENVLDQMKDYTHKIATALHIKGLINIQFAIKNEKVYVIEANPRASRTTPFIAKAYQIPYLNIATKVMVGANKLSDFTFEKKLVGYAIKEPVFSFDKFPNVNKELGPEMKSTGEAIRFIADLTDPFFREMYSKKSMYLSR
;
A
#
# COMPACT_ATOMS: atom_id res chain seq x y z
N LEU A 1 3.08 -23.16 21.28
CA LEU A 1 2.53 -24.18 20.35
C LEU A 1 1.11 -24.60 20.73
N ALA A 2 0.86 -24.93 22.01
CA ALA A 2 -0.46 -25.33 22.51
C ALA A 2 -1.56 -24.28 22.29
N LYS A 3 -1.27 -23.02 22.65
CA LYS A 3 -2.16 -21.90 22.39
C LYS A 3 -1.91 -21.39 20.96
N PRO A 4 -2.91 -21.44 20.06
CA PRO A 4 -2.80 -20.86 18.72
C PRO A 4 -2.57 -19.35 18.80
N HIS A 5 -1.69 -18.86 17.93
CA HIS A 5 -1.37 -17.45 17.77
C HIS A 5 -0.94 -17.20 16.31
N TRP A 6 -0.93 -15.95 15.86
CA TRP A 6 -0.69 -15.61 14.44
C TRP A 6 0.67 -16.10 13.93
N ASP A 7 1.67 -16.17 14.80
CA ASP A 7 3.04 -16.60 14.52
C ASP A 7 3.27 -18.10 14.77
N ARG A 8 2.21 -18.88 15.05
CA ARG A 8 2.34 -20.30 15.42
C ARG A 8 3.08 -21.12 14.37
N ILE A 9 2.89 -20.85 13.08
CA ILE A 9 3.55 -21.58 11.99
C ILE A 9 5.08 -21.40 12.03
N PHE A 10 5.56 -20.18 12.31
CA PHE A 10 6.99 -19.89 12.45
C PHE A 10 7.59 -20.55 13.70
N ASN A 11 6.83 -20.54 14.81
CA ASN A 11 7.24 -21.23 16.03
C ASN A 11 7.29 -22.75 15.86
N ILE A 12 6.43 -23.35 15.03
CA ILE A 12 6.49 -24.78 14.68
C ILE A 12 7.79 -25.07 13.93
N LYS A 13 8.11 -24.29 12.90
CA LYS A 13 9.36 -24.41 12.15
C LYS A 13 10.57 -24.32 13.09
N LYS A 14 10.61 -23.30 13.96
CA LYS A 14 11.68 -23.10 14.95
C LYS A 14 11.81 -24.28 15.91
N ALA A 15 10.69 -24.82 16.39
CA ALA A 15 10.70 -26.01 17.25
C ALA A 15 11.29 -27.24 16.54
N MET A 16 10.96 -27.44 15.25
CA MET A 16 11.55 -28.52 14.45
C MET A 16 13.04 -28.31 14.19
N ASP A 17 13.48 -27.06 13.96
CA ASP A 17 14.91 -26.74 13.79
C ASP A 17 15.71 -27.07 15.07
N LEU A 18 15.13 -26.78 16.25
CA LEU A 18 15.67 -27.16 17.57
C LEU A 18 15.61 -28.67 17.88
N GLY A 19 15.01 -29.49 17.01
CA GLY A 19 14.95 -30.94 17.16
C GLY A 19 13.73 -31.47 17.93
N VAL A 20 12.69 -30.65 18.15
CA VAL A 20 11.46 -31.12 18.79
C VAL A 20 10.75 -32.15 17.87
N PRO A 21 10.39 -33.35 18.38
CA PRO A 21 9.75 -34.37 17.56
C PRO A 21 8.37 -33.96 17.02
N VAL A 22 8.04 -34.39 15.80
CA VAL A 22 6.71 -34.18 15.18
C VAL A 22 5.58 -34.66 16.09
N ARG A 23 5.77 -35.79 16.79
CA ARG A 23 4.78 -36.30 17.77
C ARG A 23 4.49 -35.28 18.85
N THR A 24 5.51 -34.61 19.40
CA THR A 24 5.35 -33.59 20.44
C THR A 24 4.64 -32.36 19.88
N ILE A 25 5.03 -31.90 18.69
CA ILE A 25 4.39 -30.75 18.04
C ILE A 25 2.93 -31.04 17.72
N HIS A 26 2.61 -32.23 17.20
CA HIS A 26 1.25 -32.70 16.95
C HIS A 26 0.43 -32.71 18.24
N ASN A 27 0.93 -33.34 19.30
CA ASN A 27 0.23 -33.41 20.59
C ASN A 27 -0.09 -32.03 21.16
N GLN A 28 0.75 -31.03 20.91
CA GLN A 28 0.55 -29.66 21.39
C GLN A 28 -0.34 -28.84 20.45
N SER A 29 -0.10 -28.90 19.14
CA SER A 29 -0.75 -28.03 18.15
C SER A 29 -2.05 -28.58 17.58
N LEU A 30 -2.26 -29.90 17.70
CA LEU A 30 -3.31 -30.69 17.04
C LEU A 30 -3.28 -30.65 15.51
N ILE A 31 -2.22 -30.10 14.91
CA ILE A 31 -2.03 -30.10 13.46
C ILE A 31 -1.71 -31.52 13.01
N ASP A 32 -2.36 -31.98 11.94
CA ASP A 32 -2.14 -33.32 11.40
C ASP A 32 -0.66 -33.57 11.07
N ARG A 33 -0.20 -34.78 11.35
CA ARG A 33 1.20 -35.15 11.15
C ARG A 33 1.62 -35.03 9.69
N TRP A 34 0.70 -35.18 8.74
CA TRP A 34 0.95 -35.00 7.32
C TRP A 34 1.53 -33.60 7.04
N PHE A 35 0.86 -32.53 7.49
CA PHE A 35 1.37 -31.16 7.32
C PHE A 35 2.69 -30.93 8.07
N LEU A 36 2.81 -31.48 9.29
CA LEU A 36 4.03 -31.34 10.08
C LEU A 36 5.23 -32.05 9.45
N MET A 37 5.01 -33.16 8.74
CA MET A 37 6.05 -33.85 7.98
C MET A 37 6.56 -33.00 6.81
N GLN A 38 5.66 -32.29 6.10
CA GLN A 38 6.06 -31.37 5.03
C GLN A 38 6.95 -30.24 5.59
N ILE A 39 6.56 -29.63 6.72
CA ILE A 39 7.39 -28.59 7.37
C ILE A 39 8.74 -29.18 7.83
N GLN A 40 8.75 -30.40 8.36
CA GLN A 40 9.97 -31.06 8.78
C GLN A 40 10.91 -31.32 7.58
N GLU A 41 10.37 -31.66 6.42
CA GLU A 41 11.14 -31.81 5.19
C GLU A 41 11.80 -30.48 4.80
N LEU A 42 11.06 -29.37 4.80
CA LEU A 42 11.63 -28.03 4.56
C LEU A 42 12.78 -27.73 5.53
N VAL A 43 12.61 -28.00 6.83
CA VAL A 43 13.67 -27.80 7.85
C VAL A 43 14.90 -28.68 7.60
N LYS A 44 14.72 -29.91 7.09
CA LYS A 44 15.85 -30.79 6.75
C LYS A 44 16.63 -30.24 5.55
N ILE A 45 15.92 -29.79 4.51
CA ILE A 45 16.52 -29.17 3.33
C ILE A 45 17.27 -27.89 3.72
N GLU A 46 16.72 -27.05 4.60
CA GLU A 46 17.44 -25.87 5.13
C GLU A 46 18.74 -26.26 5.84
N LYS A 47 18.71 -27.31 6.68
CA LYS A 47 19.91 -27.81 7.37
C LYS A 47 20.96 -28.37 6.41
N GLU A 48 20.53 -28.97 5.32
CA GLU A 48 21.42 -29.41 4.24
C GLU A 48 22.02 -28.21 3.49
N LEU A 49 21.20 -27.22 3.13
CA LEU A 49 21.62 -26.01 2.43
C LEU A 49 22.70 -25.23 3.19
N ARG A 50 22.65 -25.20 4.53
CA ARG A 50 23.68 -24.57 5.39
C ARG A 50 25.10 -25.13 5.18
N ARG A 51 25.26 -26.28 4.53
CA ARG A 51 26.57 -26.91 4.24
C ARG A 51 27.20 -26.40 2.95
N TYR A 52 26.45 -25.65 2.15
CA TYR A 52 26.86 -25.16 0.84
C TYR A 52 27.06 -23.65 0.85
N GLN A 53 27.79 -23.18 -0.14
CA GLN A 53 27.88 -21.80 -0.58
C GLN A 53 27.27 -21.70 -1.96
N LEU A 54 26.86 -20.50 -2.39
CA LEU A 54 26.17 -20.31 -3.67
C LEU A 54 26.85 -21.01 -4.85
N ASN A 55 28.18 -20.93 -4.94
CA ASN A 55 28.96 -21.49 -6.06
C ASN A 55 29.10 -23.01 -6.05
N ASN A 56 28.72 -23.70 -4.96
CA ASN A 56 28.87 -25.14 -4.82
C ASN A 56 27.56 -25.88 -4.48
N ILE A 57 26.41 -25.19 -4.53
CA ILE A 57 25.10 -25.83 -4.39
C ILE A 57 24.91 -26.79 -5.57
N PRO A 58 24.63 -28.08 -5.34
CA PRO A 58 24.30 -29.00 -6.41
C PRO A 58 23.05 -28.51 -7.15
N LYS A 59 23.08 -28.47 -8.49
CA LYS A 59 21.93 -28.04 -9.31
C LYS A 59 20.63 -28.73 -8.91
N LYS A 60 20.69 -30.05 -8.60
CA LYS A 60 19.54 -30.83 -8.15
C LYS A 60 18.94 -30.30 -6.83
N LEU A 61 19.78 -29.93 -5.86
CA LEU A 61 19.33 -29.35 -4.60
C LEU A 61 18.69 -27.97 -4.83
N LEU A 62 19.25 -27.17 -5.75
CA LEU A 62 18.65 -25.87 -6.07
C LEU A 62 17.29 -26.00 -6.76
N ILE A 63 17.12 -26.97 -7.67
CA ILE A 63 15.82 -27.31 -8.26
C ILE A 63 14.83 -27.72 -7.16
N GLU A 64 15.25 -28.62 -6.26
CA GLU A 64 14.41 -29.10 -5.15
C GLU A 64 13.98 -27.95 -4.23
N LEU A 65 14.89 -27.04 -3.87
CA LEU A 65 14.58 -25.83 -3.10
C LEU A 65 13.50 -24.99 -3.79
N LYS A 66 13.66 -24.71 -5.09
CA LYS A 66 12.68 -23.90 -5.83
C LYS A 66 11.33 -24.62 -5.98
N GLN A 67 11.32 -25.92 -6.23
CA GLN A 67 10.11 -26.76 -6.27
C GLN A 67 9.39 -26.85 -4.91
N LYS A 68 10.13 -26.75 -3.80
CA LYS A 68 9.58 -26.69 -2.44
C LYS A 68 9.15 -25.27 -2.02
N GLY A 69 9.27 -24.28 -2.92
CA GLY A 69 8.80 -22.91 -2.71
C GLY A 69 9.77 -22.00 -1.95
N PHE A 70 11.05 -22.35 -1.86
CA PHE A 70 12.04 -21.44 -1.25
C PHE A 70 12.27 -20.21 -2.13
N SER A 71 12.15 -19.02 -1.54
CA SER A 71 12.52 -17.77 -2.19
C SER A 71 14.03 -17.58 -2.28
N ASP A 72 14.47 -16.75 -3.22
CA ASP A 72 15.89 -16.45 -3.42
C ASP A 72 16.46 -15.73 -2.18
N ILE A 73 15.66 -14.90 -1.50
CA ILE A 73 16.02 -14.29 -0.22
C ILE A 73 16.14 -15.29 0.92
N GLN A 74 15.29 -16.33 0.97
CA GLN A 74 15.42 -17.39 1.97
C GLN A 74 16.71 -18.18 1.77
N ILE A 75 17.02 -18.55 0.52
CA ILE A 75 18.25 -19.25 0.17
C ILE A 75 19.48 -18.39 0.54
N ALA A 76 19.48 -17.11 0.17
CA ALA A 76 20.55 -16.18 0.50
C ALA A 76 20.76 -16.07 2.02
N ASN A 77 19.68 -15.88 2.79
CA ASN A 77 19.73 -15.79 4.25
C ASN A 77 20.22 -17.08 4.92
N ILE A 78 19.89 -18.26 4.38
CA ILE A 78 20.35 -19.54 4.93
C ILE A 78 21.84 -19.76 4.70
N ILE A 79 22.37 -19.35 3.55
CA ILE A 79 23.79 -19.46 3.19
C ILE A 79 24.62 -18.35 3.87
N GLY A 80 24.03 -17.18 4.09
CA GLY A 80 24.59 -16.07 4.87
C GLY A 80 25.63 -15.20 4.15
N ASN A 81 26.24 -15.67 3.06
CA ASN A 81 27.34 -14.99 2.35
C ASN A 81 26.99 -14.62 0.90
N CYS A 82 25.72 -14.31 0.62
CA CYS A 82 25.28 -13.82 -0.69
C CYS A 82 23.98 -13.03 -0.56
N THR A 83 23.64 -12.31 -1.61
CA THR A 83 22.39 -11.56 -1.77
C THR A 83 21.35 -12.38 -2.52
N GLU A 84 20.08 -11.99 -2.39
CA GLU A 84 18.98 -12.60 -3.13
C GLU A 84 19.16 -12.47 -4.66
N GLU A 85 19.79 -11.38 -5.13
CA GLU A 85 20.09 -11.15 -6.54
C GLU A 85 21.19 -12.08 -7.07
N GLU A 86 22.20 -12.39 -6.27
CA GLU A 86 23.23 -13.38 -6.64
C GLU A 86 22.61 -14.78 -6.77
N VAL A 87 21.69 -15.15 -5.88
CA VAL A 87 20.94 -16.42 -5.98
C VAL A 87 20.10 -16.45 -7.26
N TYR A 88 19.36 -15.38 -7.54
CA TYR A 88 18.58 -15.21 -8.77
C TYR A 88 19.44 -15.41 -10.03
N ASN A 89 20.56 -14.69 -10.12
CA ASN A 89 21.44 -14.75 -11.27
C ASN A 89 22.06 -16.15 -11.43
N HIS A 90 22.47 -16.79 -10.33
CA HIS A 90 23.02 -18.14 -10.36
C HIS A 90 22.01 -19.15 -10.89
N ARG A 91 20.79 -19.20 -10.34
CA ARG A 91 19.77 -20.16 -10.77
C ARG A 91 19.39 -19.96 -12.25
N ARG A 92 19.30 -18.71 -12.68
CA ARG A 92 18.97 -18.33 -14.06
C ARG A 92 20.06 -18.77 -15.04
N ASN A 93 21.33 -18.58 -14.69
CA ASN A 93 22.48 -19.00 -15.50
C ASN A 93 22.55 -20.52 -15.70
N ILE A 94 22.06 -21.32 -14.75
CA ILE A 94 22.01 -22.78 -14.87
C ILE A 94 20.66 -23.31 -15.39
N GLY A 95 19.78 -22.42 -15.86
CA GLY A 95 18.52 -22.74 -16.52
C GLY A 95 17.36 -23.08 -15.58
N ILE A 96 17.43 -22.68 -14.30
CA ILE A 96 16.32 -22.84 -13.35
C ILE A 96 15.49 -21.55 -13.37
N LYS A 97 14.35 -21.63 -14.04
CA LYS A 97 13.38 -20.54 -14.22
C LYS A 97 11.98 -21.01 -13.83
N ARG A 98 11.09 -20.07 -13.53
CA ARG A 98 9.68 -20.36 -13.35
C ARG A 98 9.03 -20.77 -14.67
N THR A 99 8.00 -21.58 -14.53
CA THR A 99 7.01 -21.90 -15.54
C THR A 99 5.65 -21.49 -15.02
N TYR A 100 4.75 -21.05 -15.89
CA TYR A 100 3.40 -20.68 -15.51
C TYR A 100 2.42 -21.74 -15.99
N LYS A 101 1.54 -22.18 -15.09
CA LYS A 101 0.51 -23.20 -15.32
C LYS A 101 -0.87 -22.57 -15.29
N ILE A 102 -1.79 -23.10 -16.07
CA ILE A 102 -3.17 -22.61 -16.18
C ILE A 102 -4.08 -23.27 -15.14
N VAL A 103 -5.02 -22.52 -14.59
CA VAL A 103 -6.11 -23.06 -13.78
C VAL A 103 -7.27 -23.42 -14.71
N ASP A 104 -7.59 -24.71 -14.82
CA ASP A 104 -8.52 -25.27 -15.81
C ASP A 104 -9.75 -25.98 -15.24
N THR A 105 -9.84 -26.14 -13.92
CA THR A 105 -10.87 -26.91 -13.18
C THR A 105 -10.94 -28.42 -13.46
N CYS A 106 -10.17 -28.94 -14.43
CA CYS A 106 -10.29 -30.31 -14.96
C CYS A 106 -8.96 -31.08 -15.02
N ALA A 107 -7.88 -30.54 -14.42
CA ALA A 107 -6.57 -31.18 -14.35
C ALA A 107 -6.05 -31.62 -15.74
N ALA A 108 -6.11 -30.68 -16.68
CA ALA A 108 -5.70 -30.80 -18.09
C ALA A 108 -6.47 -31.86 -18.91
N GLU A 109 -7.65 -32.32 -18.45
CA GLU A 109 -8.52 -33.16 -19.28
C GLU A 109 -9.00 -32.41 -20.54
N PHE A 110 -9.22 -31.10 -20.42
CA PHE A 110 -9.62 -30.21 -21.50
C PHE A 110 -8.71 -28.98 -21.60
N GLU A 111 -8.56 -28.45 -22.82
CA GLU A 111 -7.85 -27.21 -23.05
C GLU A 111 -8.61 -26.03 -22.42
N ALA A 112 -8.02 -25.42 -21.38
CA ALA A 112 -8.57 -24.22 -20.77
C ALA A 112 -8.28 -22.98 -21.61
N LYS A 113 -9.31 -22.13 -21.71
CA LYS A 113 -9.21 -20.79 -22.33
C LYS A 113 -9.16 -19.67 -21.30
N THR A 114 -9.27 -20.01 -20.02
CA THR A 114 -9.25 -19.06 -18.90
C THR A 114 -7.84 -18.53 -18.69
N PRO A 115 -7.58 -17.22 -18.76
CA PRO A 115 -6.23 -16.69 -18.70
C PRO A 115 -5.75 -16.55 -17.24
N TYR A 116 -5.92 -17.61 -16.46
CA TYR A 116 -5.62 -17.67 -15.02
C TYR A 116 -4.38 -18.55 -14.80
N TYR A 117 -3.29 -17.91 -14.41
CA TYR A 117 -1.98 -18.55 -14.24
C TYR A 117 -1.49 -18.52 -12.78
N TYR A 118 -0.68 -19.52 -12.44
CA TYR A 118 0.20 -19.55 -11.26
C TYR A 118 1.59 -20.08 -11.66
N SER A 119 2.62 -19.72 -10.90
CA SER A 119 3.99 -20.12 -11.17
C SER A 119 4.38 -21.38 -10.40
N THR A 120 5.27 -22.15 -11.02
CA THR A 120 5.92 -23.33 -10.44
C THR A 120 7.31 -23.49 -11.06
N PHE A 121 8.08 -24.48 -10.59
CA PHE A 121 9.38 -24.86 -11.16
C PHE A 121 9.27 -26.26 -11.78
N GLU A 122 8.56 -26.33 -12.91
CA GLU A 122 8.37 -27.53 -13.73
C GLU A 122 8.89 -27.30 -15.15
N ASP A 123 8.64 -28.25 -16.05
CA ASP A 123 9.26 -28.24 -17.38
C ASP A 123 8.51 -27.38 -18.40
N GLU A 124 7.17 -27.45 -18.43
CA GLU A 124 6.33 -26.81 -19.45
C GLU A 124 5.71 -25.49 -18.96
N ASN A 125 5.84 -24.44 -19.76
CA ASN A 125 5.19 -23.15 -19.54
C ASN A 125 3.97 -23.00 -20.45
N GLU A 126 2.79 -22.87 -19.85
CA GLU A 126 1.49 -22.77 -20.52
C GLU A 126 1.07 -21.31 -20.75
N SER A 127 1.80 -20.35 -20.18
CA SER A 127 1.55 -18.93 -20.41
C SER A 127 2.17 -18.49 -21.74
N VAL A 128 1.34 -18.42 -22.77
CA VAL A 128 1.74 -17.99 -24.11
C VAL A 128 1.80 -16.46 -24.17
N VAL A 129 2.95 -15.91 -24.58
CA VAL A 129 3.16 -14.48 -24.73
C VAL A 129 2.56 -14.00 -26.06
N SER A 130 1.66 -13.02 -26.02
CA SER A 130 1.04 -12.44 -27.22
C SER A 130 1.95 -11.38 -27.88
N ASP A 131 1.64 -10.99 -29.12
CA ASP A 131 2.32 -9.86 -29.80
C ASP A 131 1.71 -8.48 -29.45
N LYS A 132 0.66 -8.44 -28.61
CA LYS A 132 0.05 -7.17 -28.20
C LYS A 132 0.97 -6.43 -27.24
N LYS A 133 0.85 -5.10 -27.26
CA LYS A 133 1.45 -4.24 -26.24
C LYS A 133 0.78 -4.51 -24.90
N LYS A 134 1.57 -4.84 -23.87
CA LYS A 134 1.06 -5.23 -22.55
C LYS A 134 1.35 -4.19 -21.50
N ILE A 135 0.46 -4.08 -20.53
CA ILE A 135 0.69 -3.31 -19.32
C ILE A 135 0.38 -4.21 -18.12
N ILE A 136 1.32 -4.27 -17.17
CA ILE A 136 1.12 -4.97 -15.91
C ILE A 136 0.54 -4.00 -14.87
N VAL A 137 -0.50 -4.43 -14.17
CA VAL A 137 -1.04 -3.76 -12.98
C VAL A 137 -0.70 -4.60 -11.75
N LEU A 138 -0.03 -3.99 -10.78
CA LEU A 138 0.27 -4.64 -9.50
C LEU A 138 -0.88 -4.41 -8.51
N GLY A 139 -1.43 -5.51 -8.00
CA GLY A 139 -2.45 -5.50 -6.94
C GLY A 139 -1.89 -5.19 -5.56
N SER A 140 -2.78 -5.15 -4.57
CA SER A 140 -2.44 -4.81 -3.18
C SER A 140 -1.94 -5.99 -2.34
N GLY A 141 -2.13 -7.22 -2.82
CA GLY A 141 -2.00 -8.41 -1.99
C GLY A 141 -3.13 -8.49 -0.94
N PRO A 142 -2.92 -9.20 0.18
CA PRO A 142 -3.98 -9.43 1.16
C PRO A 142 -4.45 -8.13 1.82
N ASN A 143 -5.77 -8.03 2.02
CA ASN A 143 -6.38 -6.91 2.72
C ASN A 143 -5.90 -6.82 4.18
N ARG A 144 -5.69 -5.59 4.65
CA ARG A 144 -5.35 -5.26 6.05
C ARG A 144 -5.81 -3.84 6.36
N ILE A 145 -5.83 -3.47 7.64
CA ILE A 145 -6.16 -2.09 8.05
C ILE A 145 -5.21 -1.12 7.31
N GLY A 146 -5.80 -0.11 6.66
CA GLY A 146 -5.10 0.87 5.81
C GLY A 146 -4.82 0.41 4.37
N GLN A 147 -5.04 -0.86 4.03
CA GLN A 147 -4.95 -1.42 2.68
C GLN A 147 -6.11 -2.37 2.41
N GLY A 148 -7.28 -1.79 2.09
CA GLY A 148 -8.51 -2.54 1.87
C GLY A 148 -8.89 -2.66 0.40
N ILE A 149 -10.18 -2.89 0.21
CA ILE A 149 -10.83 -3.09 -1.10
C ILE A 149 -10.77 -1.85 -1.99
N GLU A 150 -10.47 -0.68 -1.43
CA GLU A 150 -10.39 0.58 -2.17
C GLU A 150 -9.30 0.51 -3.25
N PHE A 151 -8.18 -0.17 -2.95
CA PHE A 151 -7.10 -0.39 -3.90
C PHE A 151 -7.44 -1.47 -4.93
N ASP A 152 -8.20 -2.50 -4.53
CA ASP A 152 -8.73 -3.48 -5.49
C ASP A 152 -9.65 -2.83 -6.51
N TYR A 153 -10.57 -1.97 -6.06
CA TYR A 153 -11.42 -1.15 -6.93
C TYR A 153 -10.57 -0.34 -7.91
N CYS A 154 -9.48 0.27 -7.43
CA CYS A 154 -8.58 1.03 -8.29
C CYS A 154 -7.89 0.15 -9.34
N CYS A 155 -7.38 -1.02 -8.95
CA CYS A 155 -6.75 -1.98 -9.85
C CYS A 155 -7.72 -2.51 -10.91
N VAL A 156 -8.96 -2.87 -10.53
CA VAL A 156 -9.99 -3.35 -11.47
C VAL A 156 -10.31 -2.28 -12.51
N HIS A 157 -10.61 -1.05 -12.08
CA HIS A 157 -10.92 0.03 -13.01
C HIS A 157 -9.71 0.41 -13.88
N GLY A 158 -8.50 0.28 -13.37
CA GLY A 158 -7.27 0.45 -14.15
C GLY A 158 -7.13 -0.60 -15.25
N VAL A 159 -7.33 -1.88 -14.93
CA VAL A 159 -7.28 -2.98 -15.92
C VAL A 159 -8.32 -2.77 -17.02
N LEU A 160 -9.56 -2.44 -16.66
CA LEU A 160 -10.60 -2.16 -17.65
C LEU A 160 -10.22 -0.99 -18.56
N ALA A 161 -9.63 0.07 -18.02
CA ALA A 161 -9.20 1.23 -18.79
C ALA A 161 -8.03 0.92 -19.74
N ILE A 162 -7.09 0.06 -19.32
CA ILE A 162 -5.98 -0.41 -20.16
C ILE A 162 -6.52 -1.20 -21.36
N LYS A 163 -7.50 -2.08 -21.14
CA LYS A 163 -8.17 -2.84 -22.20
C LYS A 163 -8.89 -1.92 -23.17
N GLU A 164 -9.63 -0.93 -22.67
CA GLU A 164 -10.29 0.09 -23.49
C GLU A 164 -9.29 0.93 -24.30
N ALA A 165 -8.07 1.14 -23.79
CA ALA A 165 -6.98 1.82 -24.50
C ALA A 165 -6.27 0.93 -25.53
N GLY A 166 -6.70 -0.33 -25.71
CA GLY A 166 -6.18 -1.25 -26.73
C GLY A 166 -4.93 -2.03 -26.35
N TYR A 167 -4.55 -2.01 -25.06
CA TYR A 167 -3.45 -2.81 -24.53
C TYR A 167 -3.95 -4.16 -23.99
N GLU A 168 -3.07 -5.15 -23.97
CA GLU A 168 -3.29 -6.38 -23.19
C GLU A 168 -3.01 -6.07 -21.71
N ALA A 169 -4.04 -6.18 -20.87
CA ALA A 169 -3.95 -5.89 -19.45
C ALA A 169 -3.60 -7.15 -18.66
N ILE A 170 -2.50 -7.10 -17.91
CA ILE A 170 -2.01 -8.18 -17.07
C ILE A 170 -2.18 -7.80 -15.60
N MET A 171 -2.95 -8.57 -14.84
CA MET A 171 -3.10 -8.38 -13.40
C MET A 171 -2.17 -9.32 -12.63
N VAL A 172 -1.47 -8.79 -11.63
CA VAL A 172 -0.69 -9.58 -10.67
C VAL A 172 -1.19 -9.30 -9.26
N ASN A 173 -1.87 -10.26 -8.66
CA ASN A 173 -2.38 -10.16 -7.29
C ASN A 173 -2.57 -11.56 -6.69
N CYS A 174 -2.64 -11.67 -5.36
CA CYS A 174 -2.80 -12.95 -4.67
C CYS A 174 -3.89 -12.94 -3.60
N ASN A 175 -4.77 -11.93 -3.61
CA ASN A 175 -5.87 -11.86 -2.66
C ASN A 175 -7.07 -12.66 -3.22
N PRO A 176 -7.48 -13.79 -2.61
CA PRO A 176 -8.57 -14.59 -3.14
C PRO A 176 -9.95 -13.94 -2.99
N GLU A 177 -10.09 -12.88 -2.19
CA GLU A 177 -11.37 -12.23 -1.91
C GLU A 177 -11.75 -11.16 -2.95
N THR A 178 -10.82 -10.82 -3.85
CA THR A 178 -10.91 -9.61 -4.67
C THR A 178 -11.44 -9.83 -6.07
N VAL A 179 -12.01 -8.76 -6.64
CA VAL A 179 -12.48 -8.77 -8.03
C VAL A 179 -11.30 -8.72 -9.00
N SER A 180 -10.17 -8.10 -8.66
CA SER A 180 -8.97 -8.12 -9.52
C SER A 180 -8.45 -9.53 -9.82
N THR A 181 -8.69 -10.48 -8.91
CA THR A 181 -8.30 -11.89 -9.07
C THR A 181 -9.40 -12.75 -9.71
N ASP A 182 -10.45 -12.13 -10.22
CA ASP A 182 -11.38 -12.79 -11.13
C ASP A 182 -10.77 -12.80 -12.54
N PHE A 183 -10.74 -13.98 -13.16
CA PHE A 183 -10.14 -14.17 -14.48
C PHE A 183 -10.89 -13.47 -15.62
N ASP A 184 -12.12 -12.99 -15.38
CA ASP A 184 -12.89 -12.21 -16.36
C ASP A 184 -12.44 -10.75 -16.49
N ILE A 185 -11.67 -10.24 -15.51
CA ILE A 185 -11.29 -8.83 -15.46
C ILE A 185 -10.12 -8.51 -16.40
N ALA A 186 -9.00 -9.24 -16.26
CA ALA A 186 -7.77 -9.02 -17.02
C ALA A 186 -7.69 -9.90 -18.27
N ASP A 187 -6.87 -9.53 -19.25
CA ASP A 187 -6.54 -10.44 -20.36
C ASP A 187 -5.65 -11.58 -19.90
N LYS A 188 -4.83 -11.33 -18.86
CA LYS A 188 -4.12 -12.36 -18.09
C LYS A 188 -4.11 -12.04 -16.61
N LEU A 189 -4.42 -13.03 -15.79
CA LEU A 189 -4.28 -13.01 -14.35
C LEU A 189 -3.13 -13.92 -13.93
N TYR A 190 -2.14 -13.36 -13.25
CA TYR A 190 -1.13 -14.12 -12.52
C TYR A 190 -1.44 -14.06 -11.04
N PHE A 191 -1.90 -15.18 -10.49
CA PHE A 191 -2.19 -15.30 -9.07
C PHE A 191 -0.89 -15.56 -8.30
N GLU A 192 -0.10 -14.51 -8.19
CA GLU A 192 1.27 -14.54 -7.70
C GLU A 192 1.46 -13.60 -6.51
N PRO A 193 2.36 -13.92 -5.58
CA PRO A 193 2.82 -12.96 -4.59
C PRO A 193 3.28 -11.66 -5.28
N VAL A 194 2.77 -10.51 -4.81
CA VAL A 194 3.25 -9.19 -5.24
C VAL A 194 4.61 -8.94 -4.60
N PHE A 195 5.64 -9.62 -5.13
CA PHE A 195 6.99 -9.69 -4.61
C PHE A 195 7.99 -9.69 -5.77
N TRP A 196 9.12 -8.99 -5.58
CA TRP A 196 10.06 -8.68 -6.67
C TRP A 196 10.53 -9.91 -7.44
N GLU A 197 10.77 -11.03 -6.76
CA GLU A 197 11.31 -12.26 -7.36
C GLU A 197 10.34 -12.90 -8.36
N HIS A 198 9.03 -12.76 -8.10
CA HIS A 198 7.97 -13.25 -8.99
C HIS A 198 7.73 -12.27 -10.13
N LEU A 199 7.70 -10.97 -9.81
CA LEU A 199 7.50 -9.92 -10.81
C LEU A 199 8.63 -9.87 -11.83
N TRP A 200 9.87 -10.05 -11.40
CA TRP A 200 11.02 -9.94 -12.30
C TRP A 200 11.01 -11.01 -13.39
N GLU A 201 10.77 -12.28 -13.05
CA GLU A 201 10.62 -13.34 -14.06
C GLU A 201 9.39 -13.15 -14.93
N LEU A 202 8.31 -12.62 -14.37
CA LEU A 202 7.11 -12.33 -15.15
C LEU A 202 7.36 -11.22 -16.17
N ILE A 203 8.10 -10.18 -15.79
CA ILE A 203 8.49 -9.08 -16.70
C ILE A 203 9.44 -9.60 -17.79
N GLU A 204 10.40 -10.47 -17.45
CA GLU A 204 11.28 -11.11 -18.44
C GLU A 204 10.49 -11.98 -19.44
N HIS A 205 9.43 -12.65 -18.97
CA HIS A 205 8.55 -13.51 -19.77
C HIS A 205 7.62 -12.69 -20.67
N GLU A 206 6.78 -11.82 -20.09
CA GLU A 206 5.73 -11.09 -20.80
C GLU A 206 6.24 -9.88 -21.60
N LYS A 207 7.37 -9.29 -21.18
CA LYS A 207 8.00 -8.10 -21.79
C LYS A 207 6.99 -6.95 -21.99
N PRO A 208 6.38 -6.44 -20.90
CA PRO A 208 5.39 -5.38 -21.00
C PRO A 208 6.01 -4.05 -21.44
N GLU A 209 5.18 -3.16 -22.01
CA GLU A 209 5.55 -1.77 -22.28
C GLU A 209 5.83 -1.00 -20.98
N GLY A 210 5.21 -1.43 -19.88
CA GLY A 210 5.50 -0.94 -18.54
C GLY A 210 4.57 -1.49 -17.47
N VAL A 211 4.80 -1.02 -16.25
CA VAL A 211 4.13 -1.49 -15.03
C VAL A 211 3.47 -0.30 -14.32
N ILE A 212 2.23 -0.49 -13.87
CA ILE A 212 1.51 0.47 -13.01
C ILE A 212 1.58 -0.01 -11.56
N VAL A 213 2.12 0.85 -10.69
CA VAL A 213 2.34 0.57 -9.26
C VAL A 213 1.48 1.44 -8.34
N GLN A 214 0.84 2.46 -8.90
CA GLN A 214 0.13 3.53 -8.18
C GLN A 214 -1.30 3.16 -7.79
N LEU A 215 -1.81 2.00 -8.21
CA LEU A 215 -3.19 1.57 -7.97
C LEU A 215 -3.29 0.57 -6.80
N GLY A 216 -2.29 -0.29 -6.60
CA GLY A 216 -2.30 -1.37 -5.60
C GLY A 216 -1.86 -0.96 -4.19
N GLY A 217 -1.84 0.33 -3.86
CA GLY A 217 -1.37 0.84 -2.57
C GLY A 217 0.11 0.55 -2.28
N GLN A 218 0.51 0.55 -1.01
CA GLN A 218 1.93 0.49 -0.63
C GLN A 218 2.65 -0.79 -1.02
N THR A 219 1.94 -1.92 -1.14
CA THR A 219 2.59 -3.20 -1.48
C THR A 219 3.23 -3.09 -2.87
N ALA A 220 2.47 -2.58 -3.84
CA ALA A 220 2.98 -2.26 -5.18
C ALA A 220 4.00 -1.12 -5.15
N LEU A 221 3.73 -0.05 -4.39
CA LEU A 221 4.61 1.12 -4.33
C LEU A 221 6.03 0.82 -3.81
N LYS A 222 6.15 -0.08 -2.82
CA LYS A 222 7.47 -0.50 -2.30
C LYS A 222 8.35 -1.19 -3.35
N LEU A 223 7.74 -1.77 -4.38
CA LEU A 223 8.47 -2.44 -5.47
C LEU A 223 8.92 -1.44 -6.55
N ALA A 224 8.43 -0.19 -6.53
CA ALA A 224 8.77 0.82 -7.52
C ALA A 224 10.28 1.09 -7.59
N LYS A 225 10.96 1.13 -6.44
CA LYS A 225 12.43 1.31 -6.39
C LYS A 225 13.16 0.18 -7.13
N GLN A 226 12.84 -1.07 -6.80
CA GLN A 226 13.48 -2.24 -7.41
C GLN A 226 13.19 -2.32 -8.92
N LEU A 227 11.96 -1.98 -9.33
CA LEU A 227 11.58 -1.91 -10.75
C LEU A 227 12.37 -0.82 -11.48
N HIS A 228 12.51 0.36 -10.88
CA HIS A 228 13.28 1.46 -11.44
C HIS A 228 14.76 1.12 -11.59
N GLU A 229 15.39 0.55 -10.56
CA GLU A 229 16.79 0.11 -10.58
C GLU A 229 17.07 -0.97 -11.64
N LYS A 230 16.06 -1.79 -11.96
CA LYS A 230 16.11 -2.80 -13.04
C LYS A 230 15.79 -2.24 -14.43
N GLY A 231 15.52 -0.93 -14.55
CA GLY A 231 15.19 -0.29 -15.82
C GLY A 231 13.79 -0.62 -16.35
N VAL A 232 12.88 -1.09 -15.49
CA VAL A 232 11.49 -1.33 -15.87
C VAL A 232 10.77 0.02 -15.99
N ASN A 233 10.06 0.21 -17.11
CA ASN A 233 9.26 1.40 -17.32
C ASN A 233 8.06 1.43 -16.37
N ILE A 234 8.07 2.35 -15.41
CA ILE A 234 6.91 2.62 -14.54
C ILE A 234 6.01 3.63 -15.25
N ILE A 235 4.78 3.22 -15.54
CA ILE A 235 3.80 4.04 -16.24
C ILE A 235 3.10 4.98 -15.24
N GLY A 236 2.91 6.24 -15.62
CA GLY A 236 2.35 7.28 -14.76
C GLY A 236 3.45 8.10 -14.08
N THR A 237 3.20 8.57 -12.85
CA THR A 237 4.18 9.31 -12.06
C THR A 237 5.45 8.48 -11.86
N SER A 238 6.61 9.11 -12.06
CA SER A 238 7.91 8.42 -12.01
C SER A 238 8.27 7.96 -10.61
N TYR A 239 9.14 6.94 -10.48
CA TYR A 239 9.66 6.54 -9.16
C TYR A 239 10.31 7.70 -8.41
N ASN A 240 11.12 8.52 -9.10
CA ASN A 240 11.83 9.62 -8.46
C ASN A 240 10.86 10.66 -7.88
N ASP A 241 9.79 11.01 -8.60
CA ASP A 241 8.78 11.95 -8.11
C ASP A 241 7.95 11.36 -6.98
N MET A 242 7.61 10.06 -7.06
CA MET A 242 6.94 9.35 -5.96
C MET A 242 7.81 9.32 -4.69
N ASP A 243 9.11 9.09 -4.84
CA ASP A 243 10.08 9.03 -3.74
C ASP A 243 10.30 10.41 -3.11
N ILE A 244 10.24 11.51 -3.88
CA ILE A 244 10.24 12.88 -3.31
C ILE A 244 9.07 13.07 -2.36
N ALA A 245 7.87 12.60 -2.73
CA ALA A 245 6.66 12.81 -1.93
C ALA A 245 6.62 11.93 -0.66
N GLU A 246 7.13 10.70 -0.74
CA GLU A 246 7.20 9.78 0.42
C GLU A 246 8.36 10.13 1.39
N ASP A 247 9.46 10.70 0.90
CA ASP A 247 10.56 11.15 1.77
C ASP A 247 10.24 12.51 2.40
N ARG A 248 10.05 12.53 3.73
CA ARG A 248 9.70 13.76 4.46
C ARG A 248 10.71 14.90 4.27
N GLY A 249 12.00 14.59 4.18
CA GLY A 249 13.04 15.60 3.98
C GLY A 249 12.88 16.28 2.63
N ARG A 250 12.91 15.47 1.57
CA ARG A 250 12.80 15.92 0.18
C ARG A 250 11.46 16.61 -0.09
N PHE A 251 10.36 16.10 0.46
CA PHE A 251 9.05 16.72 0.32
C PHE A 251 9.00 18.08 0.99
N SER A 252 9.59 18.24 2.18
CA SER A 252 9.59 19.52 2.87
C SER A 252 10.47 20.56 2.18
N ASP A 253 11.61 20.13 1.61
CA ASP A 253 12.46 20.99 0.79
C ASP A 253 11.69 21.49 -0.44
N LEU A 254 10.93 20.61 -1.09
CA LEU A 254 10.03 20.98 -2.19
C LEU A 254 8.97 22.00 -1.75
N LEU A 255 8.28 21.75 -0.64
CA LEU A 255 7.27 22.69 -0.14
C LEU A 255 7.86 24.06 0.19
N LYS A 256 9.08 24.09 0.74
CA LYS A 256 9.82 25.33 1.01
C LYS A 256 10.18 26.08 -0.28
N GLU A 257 10.62 25.39 -1.31
CA GLU A 257 10.90 25.98 -2.63
C GLU A 257 9.64 26.57 -3.27
N LEU A 258 8.48 25.97 -3.02
CA LEU A 258 7.18 26.41 -3.53
C LEU A 258 6.49 27.48 -2.66
N ASP A 259 7.13 27.91 -1.56
CA ASP A 259 6.55 28.81 -0.54
C ASP A 259 5.21 28.30 0.02
N ILE A 260 5.10 26.98 0.19
CA ILE A 260 3.91 26.31 0.73
C ILE A 260 4.11 26.05 2.22
N PRO A 261 3.20 26.48 3.11
CA PRO A 261 3.30 26.19 4.53
C PRO A 261 3.15 24.70 4.83
N TYR A 262 4.00 24.20 5.73
CA TYR A 262 3.92 22.86 6.33
C TYR A 262 4.23 22.94 7.83
N PRO A 263 3.79 21.96 8.64
CA PRO A 263 4.13 21.93 10.07
C PRO A 263 5.63 21.80 10.28
N GLU A 264 6.19 22.55 11.24
CA GLU A 264 7.60 22.41 11.60
C GLU A 264 7.91 20.97 12.02
N TYR A 265 9.09 20.46 11.66
CA TYR A 265 9.47 19.09 11.99
C TYR A 265 10.96 18.96 12.28
N GLY A 266 11.34 17.80 12.80
CA GLY A 266 12.73 17.34 12.84
C GLY A 266 12.81 15.82 12.78
N ALA A 267 14.03 15.33 12.59
CA ALA A 267 14.34 13.90 12.61
C ALA A 267 15.30 13.60 13.76
N ALA A 268 15.12 12.45 14.40
CA ALA A 268 15.93 11.97 15.49
C ALA A 268 16.17 10.46 15.36
N THR A 269 17.30 10.00 15.88
CA THR A 269 17.66 8.58 16.00
C THR A 269 17.78 8.14 17.45
N THR A 270 17.92 9.09 18.37
CA THR A 270 17.97 8.84 19.82
C THR A 270 16.86 9.60 20.56
N VAL A 271 16.64 9.24 21.83
CA VAL A 271 15.68 9.95 22.71
C VAL A 271 16.15 11.38 22.97
N GLU A 272 17.46 11.57 23.13
CA GLU A 272 18.06 12.88 23.38
C GLU A 272 17.86 13.81 22.18
N GLU A 273 18.19 13.36 20.97
CA GLU A 273 17.94 14.10 19.74
C GLU A 273 16.45 14.42 19.56
N ALA A 274 15.58 13.46 19.90
CA ALA A 274 14.14 13.62 19.82
C ALA A 274 13.64 14.74 20.75
N THR A 275 14.17 14.78 21.98
CA THR A 275 13.83 15.78 22.99
C THR A 275 14.27 17.17 22.56
N ASP A 276 15.50 17.29 22.04
CA ASP A 276 16.02 18.56 21.51
C ASP A 276 15.16 19.09 20.36
N VAL A 277 14.73 18.21 19.46
CA VAL A 277 13.82 18.56 18.37
C VAL A 277 12.45 18.99 18.92
N ALA A 278 11.88 18.26 19.88
CA ALA A 278 10.59 18.58 20.48
C ALA A 278 10.61 19.94 21.21
N HIS A 279 11.70 20.28 21.90
CA HIS A 279 11.86 21.60 22.54
C HIS A 279 11.96 22.73 21.53
N ARG A 280 12.55 22.47 20.36
CA ARG A 280 12.63 23.46 19.27
C ARG A 280 11.27 23.73 18.62
N ILE A 281 10.52 22.68 18.29
CA ILE A 281 9.23 22.79 17.57
C ILE A 281 8.04 23.07 18.51
N GLY A 282 8.15 22.71 19.78
CA GLY A 282 7.11 22.86 20.80
C GLY A 282 6.08 21.72 20.85
N TYR A 283 5.51 21.53 22.04
CA TYR A 283 4.40 20.60 22.30
C TYR A 283 3.02 21.24 22.06
N PRO A 284 1.98 20.45 21.72
CA PRO A 284 2.01 19.01 21.43
C PRO A 284 2.82 18.67 20.17
N ALA A 285 3.41 17.49 20.14
CA ALA A 285 4.20 16.99 19.01
C ALA A 285 3.69 15.61 18.56
N LEU A 286 3.76 15.35 17.26
CA LEU A 286 3.43 14.07 16.65
C LEU A 286 4.71 13.27 16.41
N VAL A 287 4.86 12.16 17.13
CA VAL A 287 5.97 11.22 16.99
C VAL A 287 5.57 10.16 15.99
N ARG A 288 6.36 9.96 14.94
CA ARG A 288 6.13 8.91 13.95
C ARG A 288 7.41 8.21 13.49
N PRO A 289 7.37 6.90 13.25
CA PRO A 289 8.43 6.20 12.54
C PRO A 289 8.45 6.58 11.06
N SER A 290 9.62 6.56 10.42
CA SER A 290 9.72 6.74 8.97
C SER A 290 9.23 5.50 8.22
N TYR A 291 8.65 5.69 7.02
CA TYR A 291 8.23 4.64 6.08
C TYR A 291 7.21 3.61 6.61
N VAL A 292 6.21 4.06 7.41
CA VAL A 292 5.15 3.19 7.95
C VAL A 292 3.78 3.42 7.30
N LEU A 293 2.89 2.43 7.43
CA LEU A 293 1.54 2.45 6.86
C LEU A 293 0.48 2.76 7.90
N GLY A 294 -0.56 3.51 7.51
CA GLY A 294 -1.76 3.72 8.34
C GLY A 294 -1.47 4.37 9.70
N GLY A 295 -0.41 5.16 9.78
CA GLY A 295 0.07 5.76 11.02
C GLY A 295 0.52 4.77 12.09
N GLN A 296 1.02 3.60 11.68
CA GLN A 296 1.46 2.56 12.61
C GLN A 296 2.45 3.09 13.65
N ARG A 297 2.12 2.92 14.94
CA ARG A 297 2.88 3.44 16.10
C ARG A 297 3.10 4.96 16.12
N MET A 298 2.27 5.72 15.43
CA MET A 298 2.25 7.17 15.58
C MET A 298 1.60 7.55 16.91
N ARG A 299 2.07 8.62 17.54
CA ARG A 299 1.52 9.09 18.81
C ARG A 299 1.68 10.59 18.97
N ILE A 300 0.62 11.25 19.42
CA ILE A 300 0.69 12.64 19.88
C ILE A 300 1.21 12.61 21.32
N VAL A 301 2.22 13.43 21.59
CA VAL A 301 2.84 13.57 22.90
C VAL A 301 2.79 15.03 23.35
N ILE A 302 2.57 15.25 24.65
CA ILE A 302 2.40 16.59 25.21
C ILE A 302 3.54 17.02 26.15
N ASN A 303 4.49 16.13 26.44
CA ASN A 303 5.64 16.37 27.31
C ASN A 303 6.79 15.39 27.04
N ASP A 304 7.95 15.67 27.64
CA ASP A 304 9.18 14.89 27.48
C ASP A 304 9.03 13.42 27.92
N GLU A 305 8.26 13.15 28.98
CA GLU A 305 8.06 11.79 29.50
C GLU A 305 7.29 10.91 28.50
N GLU A 306 6.26 11.46 27.85
CA GLU A 306 5.51 10.78 26.80
C GLU A 306 6.34 10.61 25.53
N LEU A 307 7.12 11.62 25.15
CA LEU A 307 8.04 11.57 24.03
C LEU A 307 9.04 10.41 24.20
N GLU A 308 9.72 10.35 25.34
CA GLU A 308 10.69 9.30 25.66
C GLU A 308 10.07 7.90 25.56
N LYS A 309 8.91 7.70 26.20
CA LYS A 309 8.18 6.42 26.15
C LYS A 309 7.81 6.03 24.72
N SER A 310 7.37 6.99 23.91
CA SER A 310 6.98 6.78 22.51
C SER A 310 8.18 6.38 21.65
N VAL A 311 9.27 7.15 21.74
CA VAL A 311 10.53 6.92 21.01
C VAL A 311 11.13 5.57 21.35
N ILE A 312 11.26 5.23 22.64
CA ILE A 312 11.75 3.92 23.08
C ILE A 312 10.85 2.79 22.56
N GLY A 313 9.54 3.01 22.56
CA GLY A 313 8.57 2.04 22.04
C GLY A 313 8.78 1.76 20.55
N ILE A 314 9.10 2.79 19.76
CA ILE A 314 9.41 2.68 18.33
C ILE A 314 10.75 1.96 18.13
N LEU A 315 11.84 2.41 18.77
CA LEU A 315 13.18 1.85 18.60
C LEU A 315 13.28 0.38 19.03
N LYS A 316 12.50 -0.06 20.02
CA LYS A 316 12.42 -1.48 20.40
C LYS A 316 11.90 -2.39 19.27
N HIS A 317 11.06 -1.85 18.39
CA HIS A 317 10.49 -2.59 17.26
C HIS A 317 11.25 -2.31 15.96
N PHE A 318 11.81 -1.11 15.83
CA PHE A 318 12.58 -0.67 14.66
C PHE A 318 13.90 -0.02 15.10
N PRO A 319 14.93 -0.82 15.44
CA PRO A 319 16.17 -0.31 16.05
C PRO A 319 16.92 0.72 15.18
N ASP A 320 16.89 0.55 13.86
CA ASP A 320 17.62 1.38 12.91
C ASP A 320 16.75 2.46 12.25
N ASN A 321 15.54 2.72 12.77
CA ASN A 321 14.59 3.64 12.14
C ASN A 321 14.84 5.09 12.57
N ARG A 322 14.62 6.02 11.63
CA ARG A 322 14.59 7.46 11.89
C ARG A 322 13.20 7.85 12.38
N ILE A 323 13.14 8.58 13.48
CA ILE A 323 11.90 9.06 14.08
C ILE A 323 11.69 10.51 13.65
N LEU A 324 10.51 10.79 13.13
CA LEU A 324 10.09 12.14 12.77
C LEU A 324 9.23 12.70 13.88
N ILE A 325 9.47 13.96 14.21
CA ILE A 325 8.76 14.70 15.23
C ILE A 325 8.23 15.95 14.56
N ASP A 326 6.92 15.99 14.37
CA ASP A 326 6.21 17.09 13.71
C ASP A 326 5.45 17.91 14.76
N HIS A 327 5.42 19.23 14.61
CA HIS A 327 4.59 20.09 15.45
C HIS A 327 3.12 19.74 15.22
N PHE A 328 2.42 19.36 16.27
CA PHE A 328 1.01 18.99 16.16
C PHE A 328 0.14 20.24 16.18
N LEU A 329 -0.54 20.50 15.06
CA LEU A 329 -1.46 21.63 14.93
C LEU A 329 -2.75 21.37 15.72
N ASP A 330 -2.71 21.66 17.02
CA ASP A 330 -3.87 21.43 17.90
C ASP A 330 -5.11 22.19 17.41
N ARG A 331 -6.27 21.52 17.47
CA ARG A 331 -7.59 22.00 17.02
C ARG A 331 -7.63 22.51 15.56
N ALA A 332 -6.76 21.99 14.70
CA ALA A 332 -6.88 22.22 13.27
C ALA A 332 -8.01 21.37 12.67
N GLU A 333 -8.67 21.91 11.65
CA GLU A 333 -9.52 21.13 10.75
C GLU A 333 -8.62 20.33 9.81
N GLU A 334 -9.06 19.16 9.37
CA GLU A 334 -8.33 18.34 8.41
C GLU A 334 -9.17 18.21 7.13
N ALA A 335 -8.51 18.30 5.98
CA ALA A 335 -9.15 18.16 4.69
C ALA A 335 -8.19 17.52 3.70
N GLU A 336 -8.74 16.92 2.65
CA GLU A 336 -7.93 16.30 1.61
C GLU A 336 -8.46 16.58 0.21
N ILE A 337 -7.55 16.59 -0.76
CA ILE A 337 -7.87 16.75 -2.18
C ILE A 337 -7.36 15.53 -2.93
N ASP A 338 -8.24 14.92 -3.72
CA ASP A 338 -7.86 13.99 -4.77
C ASP A 338 -7.90 14.71 -6.13
N ALA A 339 -6.85 14.53 -6.92
CA ALA A 339 -6.71 15.14 -8.24
C ALA A 339 -6.09 14.17 -9.26
N ILE A 340 -6.32 14.47 -10.54
CA ILE A 340 -5.66 13.83 -11.68
C ILE A 340 -4.81 14.89 -12.37
N CYS A 341 -3.57 14.55 -12.73
CA CYS A 341 -2.71 15.39 -13.56
C CYS A 341 -2.26 14.63 -14.81
N ASP A 342 -2.22 15.30 -15.96
CA ASP A 342 -1.66 14.74 -17.21
C ASP A 342 -0.23 15.22 -17.53
N GLY A 343 0.41 15.86 -16.55
CA GLY A 343 1.71 16.53 -16.67
C GLY A 343 1.61 18.00 -17.07
N THR A 344 0.43 18.46 -17.52
CA THR A 344 0.20 19.87 -17.90
C THR A 344 -1.02 20.48 -17.21
N GLU A 345 -2.12 19.74 -17.19
CA GLU A 345 -3.37 20.15 -16.56
C GLU A 345 -3.58 19.33 -15.29
N VAL A 346 -4.15 19.96 -14.27
CA VAL A 346 -4.54 19.30 -13.02
C VAL A 346 -6.05 19.46 -12.86
N HIS A 347 -6.75 18.33 -12.75
CA HIS A 347 -8.17 18.27 -12.49
C HIS A 347 -8.43 17.83 -11.05
N ILE A 348 -9.05 18.71 -10.26
CA ILE A 348 -9.47 18.39 -8.89
C ILE A 348 -10.74 17.54 -8.93
N MET A 349 -10.62 16.28 -8.51
CA MET A 349 -11.73 15.33 -8.47
C MET A 349 -12.72 15.76 -7.39
N GLY A 350 -12.22 15.95 -6.17
CA GLY A 350 -13.03 16.34 -5.00
C GLY A 350 -12.17 16.91 -3.89
N ILE A 351 -12.79 17.76 -3.08
CA ILE A 351 -12.23 18.29 -1.84
C ILE A 351 -13.10 17.73 -0.72
N MET A 352 -12.50 17.06 0.25
CA MET A 352 -13.21 16.48 1.39
C MET A 352 -12.78 17.18 2.67
N GLU A 353 -13.75 17.45 3.53
CA GLU A 353 -13.51 18.00 4.86
C GLU A 353 -13.82 16.95 5.93
N HIS A 354 -12.89 16.73 6.84
CA HIS A 354 -13.08 15.80 7.95
C HIS A 354 -13.99 16.42 9.02
N ILE A 355 -14.78 15.58 9.67
CA ILE A 355 -15.63 16.00 10.78
C ILE A 355 -14.82 16.04 12.07
N GLU A 356 -14.02 15.02 12.29
CA GLU A 356 -13.03 14.93 13.34
C GLU A 356 -11.89 15.93 13.10
N PRO A 357 -11.34 16.56 14.17
CA PRO A 357 -10.19 17.45 14.02
C PRO A 357 -8.92 16.67 13.67
N ALA A 358 -7.91 17.39 13.18
CA ALA A 358 -6.59 16.83 12.94
C ALA A 358 -6.07 16.09 14.17
N GLY A 359 -5.45 14.93 13.95
CA GLY A 359 -4.95 14.04 14.99
C GLY A 359 -5.69 12.71 15.12
N ILE A 360 -6.87 12.61 14.52
CA ILE A 360 -7.48 11.32 14.17
C ILE A 360 -7.10 10.99 12.74
N HIS A 361 -6.53 9.81 12.50
CA HIS A 361 -6.09 9.40 11.17
C HIS A 361 -7.22 9.52 10.14
N SER A 362 -6.95 10.06 8.95
CA SER A 362 -7.93 10.26 7.85
C SER A 362 -8.79 9.03 7.52
N GLY A 363 -8.19 7.85 7.59
CA GLY A 363 -8.89 6.56 7.47
C GLY A 363 -10.00 6.33 8.49
N ASP A 364 -9.81 6.77 9.74
CA ASP A 364 -10.76 6.64 10.86
C ASP A 364 -11.66 7.87 11.04
N SER A 365 -11.43 8.91 10.24
CA SER A 365 -12.27 10.11 10.22
C SER A 365 -13.44 9.93 9.25
N SER A 366 -14.56 10.51 9.65
CA SER A 366 -15.69 10.76 8.78
C SER A 366 -15.39 11.99 7.93
N ALA A 367 -15.70 11.94 6.64
CA ALA A 367 -15.38 13.02 5.70
C ALA A 367 -16.58 13.40 4.84
N VAL A 368 -16.74 14.68 4.54
CA VAL A 368 -17.86 15.24 3.79
C VAL A 368 -17.39 15.79 2.44
N LEU A 369 -18.14 15.49 1.39
CA LEU A 369 -17.94 15.96 0.02
C LEU A 369 -19.25 16.58 -0.49
N PRO A 370 -19.27 17.84 -0.97
CA PRO A 370 -18.20 18.84 -0.85
C PRO A 370 -17.97 19.28 0.61
N PRO A 371 -16.95 20.12 0.90
CA PRO A 371 -16.71 20.68 2.23
C PRO A 371 -17.93 21.41 2.78
N PHE A 372 -18.12 21.38 4.10
CA PHE A 372 -19.31 21.89 4.78
C PHE A 372 -19.06 23.19 5.55
N ASN A 373 -17.82 23.48 5.96
CA ASN A 373 -17.48 24.65 6.78
C ASN A 373 -16.23 25.42 6.31
N LEU A 374 -15.41 24.87 5.40
CA LEU A 374 -14.24 25.57 4.88
C LEU A 374 -14.60 26.86 4.11
N SER A 375 -13.83 27.93 4.34
CA SER A 375 -14.00 29.21 3.64
C SER A 375 -13.49 29.13 2.19
N GLU A 376 -13.98 30.02 1.30
CA GLU A 376 -13.48 30.11 -0.08
C GLU A 376 -11.97 30.41 -0.13
N ASN A 377 -11.47 31.23 0.80
CA ASN A 377 -10.04 31.54 0.91
C ASN A 377 -9.20 30.29 1.25
N VAL A 378 -9.71 29.41 2.12
CA VAL A 378 -9.08 28.12 2.43
C VAL A 378 -9.13 27.21 1.21
N LEU A 379 -10.28 27.10 0.55
CA LEU A 379 -10.44 26.26 -0.63
C LEU A 379 -9.50 26.69 -1.76
N ASP A 380 -9.34 27.98 -2.00
CA ASP A 380 -8.46 28.50 -3.05
C ASP A 380 -6.98 28.26 -2.72
N GLN A 381 -6.56 28.42 -1.46
CA GLN A 381 -5.22 28.02 -1.03
C GLN A 381 -4.96 26.52 -1.26
N MET A 382 -5.91 25.65 -0.88
CA MET A 382 -5.76 24.21 -1.08
C MET A 382 -5.62 23.87 -2.57
N LYS A 383 -6.48 24.44 -3.43
CA LYS A 383 -6.41 24.25 -4.89
C LYS A 383 -5.06 24.72 -5.43
N ASP A 384 -4.61 25.92 -5.07
CA ASP A 384 -3.31 26.48 -5.51
C ASP A 384 -2.14 25.57 -5.11
N TYR A 385 -2.11 25.12 -3.86
CA TYR A 385 -1.08 24.19 -3.38
C TYR A 385 -1.13 22.85 -4.12
N THR A 386 -2.32 22.31 -4.38
CA THR A 386 -2.48 21.10 -5.20
C THR A 386 -1.92 21.30 -6.60
N HIS A 387 -2.22 22.41 -7.27
CA HIS A 387 -1.68 22.71 -8.59
C HIS A 387 -0.14 22.81 -8.58
N LYS A 388 0.42 23.55 -7.62
CA LYS A 388 1.88 23.71 -7.48
C LYS A 388 2.58 22.39 -7.21
N ILE A 389 2.10 21.60 -6.26
CA ILE A 389 2.67 20.31 -5.89
C ILE A 389 2.56 19.32 -7.06
N ALA A 390 1.39 19.21 -7.69
CA ALA A 390 1.19 18.29 -8.79
C ALA A 390 2.07 18.63 -10.01
N THR A 391 2.31 19.92 -10.26
CA THR A 391 3.20 20.39 -11.32
C THR A 391 4.66 20.10 -10.98
N ALA A 392 5.10 20.42 -9.75
CA ALA A 392 6.48 20.28 -9.34
C ALA A 392 6.94 18.81 -9.19
N LEU A 393 6.00 17.92 -8.85
CA LEU A 393 6.21 16.46 -8.83
C LEU A 393 5.94 15.80 -10.19
N HIS A 394 5.72 16.57 -11.26
CA HIS A 394 5.45 16.04 -12.61
C HIS A 394 4.40 14.93 -12.62
N ILE A 395 3.31 15.11 -11.84
CA ILE A 395 2.33 14.05 -11.64
C ILE A 395 1.71 13.64 -12.99
N LYS A 396 1.63 12.33 -13.19
CA LYS A 396 0.94 11.73 -14.33
C LYS A 396 0.05 10.61 -13.83
N GLY A 397 -1.25 10.90 -13.70
CA GLY A 397 -2.21 10.04 -13.01
C GLY A 397 -2.73 10.70 -11.75
N LEU A 398 -2.86 9.94 -10.66
CA LEU A 398 -3.51 10.35 -9.43
C LEU A 398 -2.54 11.00 -8.44
N ILE A 399 -3.04 11.97 -7.68
CA ILE A 399 -2.40 12.50 -6.47
C ILE A 399 -3.46 12.80 -5.42
N ASN A 400 -3.18 12.43 -4.17
CA ASN A 400 -3.92 12.82 -2.99
C ASN A 400 -3.05 13.73 -2.13
N ILE A 401 -3.61 14.81 -1.57
CA ILE A 401 -2.89 15.72 -0.69
C ILE A 401 -3.74 15.97 0.55
N GLN A 402 -3.12 15.81 1.72
CA GLN A 402 -3.76 16.05 3.01
C GLN A 402 -3.31 17.39 3.59
N PHE A 403 -4.26 18.10 4.18
CA PHE A 403 -4.08 19.45 4.69
C PHE A 403 -4.58 19.57 6.12
N ALA A 404 -3.88 20.36 6.92
CA ALA A 404 -4.36 20.88 8.20
C ALA A 404 -4.68 22.37 8.04
N ILE A 405 -5.83 22.79 8.55
CA ILE A 405 -6.32 24.17 8.44
C ILE A 405 -6.43 24.77 9.83
N LYS A 406 -5.76 25.90 10.05
CA LYS A 406 -5.80 26.63 11.33
C LYS A 406 -5.77 28.12 11.08
N ASN A 407 -6.76 28.84 11.61
CA ASN A 407 -6.87 30.30 11.50
C ASN A 407 -6.76 30.80 10.04
N GLU A 408 -7.56 30.23 9.13
CA GLU A 408 -7.56 30.55 7.68
C GLU A 408 -6.26 30.24 6.92
N LYS A 409 -5.28 29.59 7.58
CA LYS A 409 -4.03 29.16 6.97
C LYS A 409 -4.02 27.66 6.73
N VAL A 410 -3.67 27.29 5.50
CA VAL A 410 -3.57 25.90 5.04
C VAL A 410 -2.14 25.42 5.15
N TYR A 411 -1.95 24.26 5.78
CA TYR A 411 -0.67 23.58 5.93
C TYR A 411 -0.72 22.22 5.26
N VAL A 412 0.28 21.89 4.43
CA VAL A 412 0.37 20.57 3.80
C VAL A 412 0.95 19.56 4.79
N ILE A 413 0.23 18.45 4.98
CA ILE A 413 0.65 17.34 5.83
C ILE A 413 1.51 16.38 5.02
N GLU A 414 0.93 15.81 3.95
CA GLU A 414 1.57 14.84 3.06
C GLU A 414 0.95 14.89 1.66
N ALA A 415 1.69 14.41 0.66
CA ALA A 415 1.19 14.14 -0.67
C ALA A 415 1.47 12.69 -1.05
N ASN A 416 0.46 12.05 -1.65
CA ASN A 416 0.46 10.66 -2.05
C ASN A 416 0.24 10.61 -3.57
N PRO A 417 1.31 10.52 -4.39
CA PRO A 417 1.23 10.52 -5.86
C PRO A 417 0.75 9.16 -6.42
N ARG A 418 -0.39 8.70 -5.91
CA ARG A 418 -1.01 7.41 -6.18
C ARG A 418 -2.51 7.48 -5.90
N ALA A 419 -3.22 6.40 -6.19
CA ALA A 419 -4.59 6.23 -5.74
C ALA A 419 -4.68 6.31 -4.21
N SER A 420 -5.73 6.96 -3.73
CA SER A 420 -6.11 7.06 -2.32
C SER A 420 -7.28 6.13 -2.02
N ARG A 421 -7.49 5.85 -0.74
CA ARG A 421 -8.67 5.09 -0.28
C ARG A 421 -9.99 5.82 -0.55
N THR A 422 -9.95 7.15 -0.68
CA THR A 422 -11.12 7.99 -0.95
C THR A 422 -11.46 8.12 -2.42
N THR A 423 -10.58 7.66 -3.30
CA THR A 423 -10.82 7.71 -4.75
C THR A 423 -12.12 6.99 -5.18
N PRO A 424 -12.43 5.76 -4.70
CA PRO A 424 -13.72 5.11 -4.96
C PRO A 424 -14.91 5.91 -4.42
N PHE A 425 -14.80 6.46 -3.21
CA PHE A 425 -15.84 7.30 -2.60
C PHE A 425 -16.18 8.50 -3.49
N ILE A 426 -15.18 9.28 -3.93
CA ILE A 426 -15.38 10.44 -4.81
C ILE A 426 -15.97 10.01 -6.15
N ALA A 427 -15.47 8.92 -6.74
CA ALA A 427 -15.97 8.39 -8.00
C ALA A 427 -17.45 7.99 -7.92
N LYS A 428 -17.87 7.36 -6.82
CA LYS A 428 -19.28 7.02 -6.59
C LYS A 428 -20.13 8.25 -6.30
N ALA A 429 -19.64 9.18 -5.48
CA ALA A 429 -20.39 10.37 -5.10
C ALA A 429 -20.69 11.27 -6.30
N TYR A 430 -19.70 11.55 -7.14
CA TYR A 430 -19.90 12.36 -8.35
C TYR A 430 -20.39 11.57 -9.57
N GLN A 431 -20.38 10.23 -9.50
CA GLN A 431 -20.69 9.32 -10.61
C GLN A 431 -19.80 9.55 -11.84
N ILE A 432 -18.50 9.79 -11.60
CA ILE A 432 -17.49 10.00 -12.63
C ILE A 432 -16.46 8.85 -12.53
N PRO A 433 -16.10 8.18 -13.63
CA PRO A 433 -15.16 7.07 -13.62
C PRO A 433 -13.70 7.56 -13.55
N TYR A 434 -13.35 8.27 -12.47
CA TYR A 434 -12.05 8.92 -12.32
C TYR A 434 -10.85 7.98 -12.48
N LEU A 435 -10.94 6.73 -12.02
CA LEU A 435 -9.86 5.76 -12.25
C LEU A 435 -9.67 5.42 -13.71
N ASN A 436 -10.76 5.27 -14.48
CA ASN A 436 -10.65 4.98 -15.90
C ASN A 436 -9.95 6.14 -16.63
N ILE A 437 -10.33 7.37 -16.30
CA ILE A 437 -9.72 8.60 -16.82
C ILE A 437 -8.24 8.67 -16.44
N ALA A 438 -7.93 8.55 -15.15
CA ALA A 438 -6.56 8.63 -14.65
C ALA A 438 -5.67 7.56 -15.29
N THR A 439 -6.13 6.33 -15.44
CA THR A 439 -5.35 5.28 -16.10
C THR A 439 -5.14 5.57 -17.58
N LYS A 440 -6.14 6.07 -18.31
CA LYS A 440 -5.96 6.49 -19.72
C LYS A 440 -4.93 7.62 -19.86
N VAL A 441 -4.89 8.55 -18.90
CA VAL A 441 -3.86 9.58 -18.80
C VAL A 441 -2.49 8.97 -18.52
N MET A 442 -2.37 8.06 -17.54
CA MET A 442 -1.11 7.39 -17.20
C MET A 442 -0.48 6.70 -18.41
N VAL A 443 -1.27 5.92 -19.15
CA VAL A 443 -0.81 5.19 -20.35
C VAL A 443 -0.62 6.10 -21.58
N GLY A 444 -1.05 7.36 -21.51
CA GLY A 444 -0.92 8.35 -22.59
C GLY A 444 -1.93 8.17 -23.72
N ALA A 445 -3.03 7.46 -23.49
CA ALA A 445 -4.10 7.30 -24.47
C ALA A 445 -4.96 8.56 -24.62
N ASN A 446 -5.06 9.36 -23.56
CA ASN A 446 -5.85 10.59 -23.52
C ASN A 446 -5.18 11.68 -22.69
N LYS A 447 -5.58 12.93 -22.94
CA LYS A 447 -5.33 14.09 -22.07
C LYS A 447 -6.56 14.39 -21.22
N LEU A 448 -6.40 15.19 -20.17
CA LEU A 448 -7.54 15.61 -19.34
C LEU A 448 -8.59 16.39 -20.15
N SER A 449 -8.14 17.22 -21.09
CA SER A 449 -8.99 17.99 -22.01
C SER A 449 -9.86 17.15 -22.95
N ASP A 450 -9.61 15.84 -23.08
CA ASP A 450 -10.46 14.93 -23.85
C ASP A 450 -11.74 14.51 -23.10
N PHE A 451 -11.83 14.82 -21.80
CA PHE A 451 -12.92 14.40 -20.94
C PHE A 451 -13.78 15.58 -20.48
N THR A 452 -15.06 15.30 -20.21
CA THR A 452 -15.98 16.24 -19.57
C THR A 452 -16.34 15.74 -18.17
N PHE A 453 -16.21 16.60 -17.17
CA PHE A 453 -16.38 16.25 -15.76
C PHE A 453 -17.70 16.82 -15.21
N GLU A 454 -18.83 16.20 -15.55
CA GLU A 454 -20.14 16.60 -15.03
C GLU A 454 -20.43 15.90 -13.68
N LYS A 455 -20.38 16.68 -12.59
CA LYS A 455 -20.62 16.18 -11.24
C LYS A 455 -22.12 16.02 -10.98
N LYS A 456 -22.58 14.79 -10.71
CA LYS A 456 -24.01 14.47 -10.49
C LYS A 456 -24.47 14.50 -9.03
N LEU A 457 -23.59 14.84 -8.10
CA LEU A 457 -23.92 14.90 -6.68
C LEU A 457 -24.88 16.06 -6.41
N VAL A 458 -25.99 15.78 -5.73
CA VAL A 458 -26.92 16.78 -5.18
C VAL A 458 -26.84 16.69 -3.66
N GLY A 459 -26.61 17.84 -2.99
CA GLY A 459 -26.38 17.88 -1.56
C GLY A 459 -24.96 17.45 -1.19
N TYR A 460 -24.84 16.53 -0.23
CA TYR A 460 -23.55 16.07 0.31
C TYR A 460 -23.46 14.55 0.35
N ALA A 461 -22.25 14.04 0.17
CA ALA A 461 -21.87 12.66 0.44
C ALA A 461 -20.96 12.64 1.69
N ILE A 462 -21.24 11.71 2.60
CA ILE A 462 -20.48 11.49 3.82
C ILE A 462 -19.86 10.10 3.74
N LYS A 463 -18.55 10.03 3.90
CA LYS A 463 -17.80 8.79 4.16
C LYS A 463 -17.78 8.55 5.67
N GLU A 464 -18.27 7.38 6.09
CA GLU A 464 -18.34 6.96 7.49
C GLU A 464 -17.45 5.72 7.71
N PRO A 465 -16.46 5.76 8.61
CA PRO A 465 -15.60 4.61 8.90
C PRO A 465 -16.32 3.55 9.73
N VAL A 466 -16.04 2.28 9.43
CA VAL A 466 -16.58 1.11 10.14
C VAL A 466 -15.48 0.46 10.96
N PHE A 467 -15.75 0.20 12.24
CA PHE A 467 -14.79 -0.35 13.20
C PHE A 467 -15.12 -1.78 13.63
N SER A 468 -14.09 -2.58 13.84
CA SER A 468 -14.19 -3.96 14.35
C SER A 468 -14.05 -4.06 15.88
N PHE A 469 -14.38 -3.01 16.65
CA PHE A 469 -14.16 -2.98 18.11
C PHE A 469 -14.86 -4.13 18.85
N ASP A 470 -16.01 -4.59 18.37
CA ASP A 470 -16.75 -5.71 18.98
C ASP A 470 -16.01 -7.05 18.86
N LYS A 471 -15.05 -7.16 17.93
CA LYS A 471 -14.15 -8.32 17.83
C LYS A 471 -13.05 -8.30 18.90
N PHE A 472 -12.80 -7.15 19.52
CA PHE A 472 -11.70 -6.92 20.45
C PHE A 472 -12.18 -6.21 21.73
N PRO A 473 -12.97 -6.88 22.60
CA PRO A 473 -13.65 -6.24 23.73
C PRO A 473 -12.70 -5.61 24.77
N ASN A 474 -11.45 -6.07 24.83
CA ASN A 474 -10.44 -5.58 25.77
C ASN A 474 -9.53 -4.50 25.16
N VAL A 475 -9.79 -4.04 23.94
CA VAL A 475 -9.02 -2.99 23.27
C VAL A 475 -9.68 -1.64 23.51
N ASN A 476 -8.86 -0.61 23.76
CA ASN A 476 -9.34 0.75 23.92
C ASN A 476 -9.94 1.28 22.59
N LYS A 477 -11.14 1.85 22.69
CA LYS A 477 -11.92 2.40 21.56
C LYS A 477 -11.54 3.85 21.20
N GLU A 478 -10.52 4.40 21.83
CA GLU A 478 -9.96 5.70 21.47
C GLU A 478 -9.40 5.71 20.05
N LEU A 479 -9.65 6.80 19.33
CA LEU A 479 -9.11 7.13 18.02
C LEU A 479 -7.91 8.08 18.18
N GLY A 480 -6.95 7.95 17.29
CA GLY A 480 -5.75 8.76 17.30
C GLY A 480 -5.06 8.69 15.94
N PRO A 481 -3.74 8.94 15.88
CA PRO A 481 -3.02 9.04 14.61
C PRO A 481 -2.77 7.68 13.93
N GLU A 482 -3.07 6.55 14.58
CA GLU A 482 -3.01 5.21 13.99
C GLU A 482 -4.40 4.73 13.58
N MET A 483 -4.54 4.31 12.32
CA MET A 483 -5.81 3.82 11.74
C MET A 483 -6.24 2.48 12.34
N LYS A 484 -7.53 2.32 12.60
CA LYS A 484 -8.15 1.11 13.19
C LYS A 484 -9.40 0.63 12.45
N SER A 485 -10.00 1.46 11.61
CA SER A 485 -11.17 1.12 10.79
C SER A 485 -10.84 -0.01 9.81
N THR A 486 -11.85 -0.82 9.52
CA THR A 486 -11.76 -2.01 8.65
C THR A 486 -12.56 -1.87 7.36
N GLY A 487 -13.36 -0.81 7.24
CA GLY A 487 -14.11 -0.48 6.03
C GLY A 487 -14.80 0.87 6.17
N GLU A 488 -15.66 1.20 5.21
CA GLU A 488 -16.38 2.47 5.15
C GLU A 488 -17.79 2.30 4.57
N ALA A 489 -18.66 3.25 4.86
CA ALA A 489 -19.99 3.40 4.29
C ALA A 489 -20.16 4.79 3.68
N ILE A 490 -21.02 4.89 2.66
CA ILE A 490 -21.38 6.16 2.03
C ILE A 490 -22.81 6.53 2.42
N ARG A 491 -23.02 7.75 2.89
CA ARG A 491 -24.33 8.35 3.14
C ARG A 491 -24.51 9.57 2.25
N PHE A 492 -25.68 9.68 1.63
CA PHE A 492 -26.06 10.85 0.85
C PHE A 492 -27.12 11.62 1.62
N ILE A 493 -26.92 12.92 1.79
CA ILE A 493 -27.86 13.81 2.48
C ILE A 493 -28.16 15.01 1.57
N ALA A 494 -29.38 15.52 1.67
CA ALA A 494 -29.80 16.66 0.85
C ALA A 494 -29.11 17.97 1.31
N ASP A 495 -28.97 18.15 2.62
CA ASP A 495 -28.39 19.33 3.23
C ASP A 495 -27.88 19.05 4.66
N LEU A 496 -27.15 20.00 5.24
CA LEU A 496 -26.54 19.89 6.58
C LEU A 496 -27.56 19.97 7.74
N THR A 497 -28.85 20.13 7.46
CA THR A 497 -29.90 20.03 8.48
C THR A 497 -30.30 18.59 8.78
N ASP A 498 -29.81 17.64 7.99
CA ASP A 498 -30.02 16.21 8.18
C ASP A 498 -29.66 15.78 9.63
N PRO A 499 -30.58 15.10 10.35
CA PRO A 499 -30.35 14.66 11.72
C PRO A 499 -29.10 13.81 11.88
N PHE A 500 -28.76 12.98 10.90
CA PHE A 500 -27.58 12.12 10.93
C PHE A 500 -26.29 12.95 10.98
N PHE A 501 -26.17 13.95 10.10
CA PHE A 501 -25.01 14.84 10.08
C PHE A 501 -24.87 15.61 11.39
N ARG A 502 -25.97 16.16 11.92
CA ARG A 502 -25.97 16.90 13.19
C ARG A 502 -25.55 16.03 14.38
N GLU A 503 -26.03 14.80 14.42
CA GLU A 503 -25.65 13.86 15.49
C GLU A 503 -24.15 13.52 15.40
N MET A 504 -23.67 13.15 14.22
CA MET A 504 -22.28 12.81 13.99
C MET A 504 -21.35 14.00 14.32
N TYR A 505 -21.66 15.20 13.83
CA TYR A 505 -20.89 16.41 14.12
C TYR A 505 -20.87 16.75 15.62
N SER A 506 -21.96 16.51 16.34
CA SER A 506 -22.00 16.71 17.80
C SER A 506 -21.07 15.76 18.57
N LYS A 507 -20.71 14.62 17.97
CA LYS A 507 -19.83 13.59 18.54
C LYS A 507 -18.41 13.60 17.99
N LYS A 508 -18.02 14.61 17.21
CA LYS A 508 -16.72 14.69 16.50
C LYS A 508 -15.44 14.57 17.36
N SER A 509 -15.55 14.73 18.68
CA SER A 509 -14.42 14.58 19.61
C SER A 509 -14.65 13.50 20.67
N MET A 510 -15.71 12.69 20.53
CA MET A 510 -16.11 11.70 21.55
C MET A 510 -15.05 10.62 21.75
N TYR A 511 -14.35 10.22 20.69
CA TYR A 511 -13.36 9.15 20.73
C TYR A 511 -11.92 9.65 20.66
N LEU A 512 -11.67 10.96 20.68
CA LEU A 512 -10.32 11.51 20.57
C LEU A 512 -9.47 11.04 21.76
N SER A 513 -8.33 10.40 21.49
CA SER A 513 -7.40 9.94 22.53
C SER A 513 -6.95 11.14 23.37
N ARG A 514 -7.02 11.01 24.69
CA ARG A 514 -6.59 12.05 25.64
C ARG A 514 -5.08 12.19 25.71
#